data_AF-A0A6N9PB77-F1
#
_entry.id   AF-A0A6N9PB77-F1
#
_cell.length_a   1.000
_cell.length_b   1.000
_cell.length_c   1.000
_cell.angle_alpha   90.00
_cell.angle_beta   90.00
_cell.angle_gamma   90.00
#
_symmetry.space_group_name_H-M   'P 1'
#
loop_
_entity.id
_entity.type
_entity.pdbx_description
1 polymer ?
#
loop_
_entity_poly.entity_id
_entity_poly.type
_entity_poly.pdbx_seq_one_letter_code
_entity_poly.pdbx_strand_id
1 'polypeptide(L)'
;MENIEYHIALKRDCPDDYYREVIKVVDDNNMVSQMSSRVSFNYHIHERKEIFETLATLFEEKRYLAFIAMASIQLEGIFYELVCIKFGAKERQGTLVEKVEKAFKSSPHLMQTLYPYFAFDIPELRNEIAHKGIVHGRDLKLTAYELVLDLNCVLSLTERTSTDKFNNFLTIHDKLKEVKNTGDLTVYKVEICNCLLDGVVNKSVI
;
A
#
# COMPACT_ATOMS: atom_id res chain seq x y z
N MET A 1 -10.92 -15.05 12.72
CA MET A 1 -9.48 -14.74 12.53
C MET A 1 -8.84 -16.04 12.08
N GLU A 2 -8.66 -16.22 10.77
CA GLU A 2 -8.01 -17.42 10.23
C GLU A 2 -6.59 -17.54 10.80
N ASN A 3 -6.17 -18.76 11.12
CA ASN A 3 -4.91 -19.01 11.81
C ASN A 3 -3.73 -18.76 10.85
N ILE A 4 -2.88 -17.77 11.14
CA ILE A 4 -1.68 -17.47 10.33
C ILE A 4 -0.77 -18.71 10.23
N GLU A 5 -0.68 -19.50 11.29
CA GLU A 5 0.10 -20.75 11.31
C GLU A 5 -0.42 -21.77 10.29
N TYR A 6 -1.73 -21.78 10.04
CA TYR A 6 -2.35 -22.64 9.02
C TYR A 6 -1.89 -22.24 7.61
N HIS A 7 -1.88 -20.95 7.27
CA HIS A 7 -1.43 -20.51 5.94
C HIS A 7 0.09 -20.67 5.74
N ILE A 8 0.90 -20.49 6.80
CA ILE A 8 2.34 -20.78 6.76
C ILE A 8 2.57 -22.28 6.49
N ALA A 9 1.85 -23.16 7.21
CA ALA A 9 1.95 -24.60 7.01
C ALA A 9 1.49 -25.00 5.61
N LEU A 10 0.39 -24.43 5.10
CA LEU A 10 -0.09 -24.66 3.74
C LEU A 10 0.97 -24.31 2.70
N LYS A 11 1.61 -23.13 2.80
CA LYS A 11 2.63 -22.72 1.83
C LYS A 11 3.83 -23.68 1.80
N ARG A 12 4.19 -24.27 2.94
CA ARG A 12 5.30 -25.22 3.06
C ARG A 12 4.92 -26.63 2.59
N ASP A 13 3.78 -27.11 3.04
CA ASP A 13 3.42 -28.54 2.98
C ASP A 13 2.47 -28.87 1.82
N CYS A 14 1.61 -27.93 1.42
CA CYS A 14 0.63 -28.08 0.33
C CYS A 14 0.53 -26.80 -0.53
N PRO A 15 1.52 -26.49 -1.40
CA PRO A 15 1.56 -25.25 -2.17
C PRO A 15 0.30 -24.99 -3.01
N ASP A 16 -0.26 -26.04 -3.62
CA ASP A 16 -1.48 -25.92 -4.43
C ASP A 16 -2.70 -25.47 -3.62
N ASP A 17 -2.77 -25.87 -2.35
CA ASP A 17 -3.86 -25.50 -1.44
C ASP A 17 -3.69 -24.05 -0.99
N TYR A 18 -2.45 -23.64 -0.71
CA TYR A 18 -2.11 -22.23 -0.48
C TYR A 18 -2.50 -21.35 -1.67
N TYR A 19 -2.24 -21.79 -2.91
CA TYR A 19 -2.59 -21.04 -4.12
C TYR A 19 -4.09 -20.88 -4.31
N ARG A 20 -4.87 -21.92 -4.01
CA ARG A 20 -6.34 -21.80 -4.03
C ARG A 20 -6.84 -20.77 -3.01
N GLU A 21 -6.21 -20.71 -1.84
CA GLU A 21 -6.58 -19.73 -0.82
C GLU A 21 -6.22 -18.30 -1.24
N VAL A 22 -5.05 -18.08 -1.83
CA VAL A 22 -4.66 -16.78 -2.39
C VAL A 22 -5.66 -16.30 -3.43
N ILE A 23 -6.05 -17.18 -4.36
CA ILE A 23 -7.03 -16.87 -5.41
C ILE A 23 -8.37 -16.50 -4.77
N LYS A 24 -8.84 -17.32 -3.84
CA LYS A 24 -10.10 -17.10 -3.12
C LYS A 24 -10.11 -15.77 -2.37
N VAL A 25 -9.04 -15.44 -1.63
CA VAL A 25 -8.93 -14.16 -0.91
C VAL A 25 -9.03 -12.98 -1.88
N VAL A 26 -8.32 -13.03 -3.00
CA VAL A 26 -8.36 -11.95 -4.00
C VAL A 26 -9.74 -11.79 -4.63
N ASP A 27 -10.35 -12.89 -5.04
CA ASP A 27 -11.63 -12.89 -5.75
C ASP A 27 -12.79 -12.55 -4.79
N ASP A 28 -12.89 -13.20 -3.62
CA ASP A 28 -13.99 -12.99 -2.66
C ASP A 28 -14.01 -11.55 -2.11
N ASN A 29 -12.84 -10.92 -1.98
CA ASN A 29 -12.73 -9.54 -1.50
C ASN A 29 -12.73 -8.50 -2.63
N ASN A 30 -12.90 -8.91 -3.89
CA ASN A 30 -12.86 -8.04 -5.07
C ASN A 30 -11.62 -7.13 -5.09
N MET A 31 -10.46 -7.68 -4.73
CA MET A 31 -9.27 -6.89 -4.43
C MET A 31 -8.76 -6.09 -5.64
N VAL A 32 -9.02 -6.56 -6.86
CA VAL A 32 -8.68 -5.82 -8.09
C VAL A 32 -9.47 -4.50 -8.17
N SER A 33 -10.79 -4.56 -7.94
CA SER A 33 -11.67 -3.38 -7.92
C SER A 33 -11.32 -2.43 -6.78
N GLN A 34 -10.90 -2.96 -5.63
CA GLN A 34 -10.42 -2.15 -4.52
C GLN A 34 -9.20 -1.30 -4.90
N MET A 35 -8.25 -1.82 -5.68
CA MET A 35 -7.08 -1.02 -6.11
C MET A 35 -7.51 0.22 -6.90
N SER A 36 -8.36 0.04 -7.92
CA SER A 36 -8.85 1.14 -8.76
C SER A 36 -9.65 2.15 -7.95
N SER A 37 -10.45 1.68 -6.98
CA SER A 37 -11.22 2.55 -6.08
C SER A 37 -10.30 3.38 -5.18
N ARG A 38 -9.34 2.75 -4.49
CA ARG A 38 -8.37 3.43 -3.62
C ARG A 38 -7.60 4.50 -4.38
N VAL A 39 -7.14 4.19 -5.59
CA VAL A 39 -6.41 5.14 -6.43
C VAL A 39 -7.31 6.31 -6.82
N SER A 40 -8.54 6.05 -7.28
CA SER A 40 -9.45 7.09 -7.75
C SER A 40 -9.84 8.11 -6.67
N PHE A 41 -9.97 7.69 -5.42
CA PHE A 41 -10.40 8.57 -4.31
C PHE A 41 -9.22 9.19 -3.54
N ASN A 42 -7.97 8.82 -3.85
CA ASN A 42 -6.83 9.29 -3.09
C ASN A 42 -6.16 10.52 -3.72
N TYR A 43 -6.08 11.60 -2.95
CA TYR A 43 -5.50 12.87 -3.39
C TYR A 43 -4.07 12.75 -3.96
N HIS A 44 -3.20 11.91 -3.38
CA HIS A 44 -1.80 11.85 -3.80
C HIS A 44 -1.54 10.90 -4.96
N ILE A 45 -2.38 9.89 -5.18
CA ILE A 45 -2.13 8.85 -6.19
C ILE A 45 -3.17 8.79 -7.31
N HIS A 46 -4.21 9.63 -7.28
CA HIS A 46 -5.28 9.66 -8.29
C HIS A 46 -4.80 9.83 -9.73
N GLU A 47 -3.65 10.47 -9.96
CA GLU A 47 -3.06 10.62 -11.30
C GLU A 47 -2.74 9.26 -11.95
N ARG A 48 -2.63 8.18 -11.17
CA ARG A 48 -2.40 6.81 -11.65
C ARG A 48 -3.69 6.07 -12.03
N LYS A 49 -4.85 6.73 -11.98
CA LYS A 49 -6.16 6.11 -12.22
C LYS A 49 -6.21 5.30 -13.51
N GLU A 50 -5.83 5.90 -14.64
CA GLU A 50 -5.83 5.23 -15.95
C GLU A 50 -4.96 3.96 -15.95
N ILE A 51 -3.83 3.99 -15.26
CA ILE A 51 -2.93 2.84 -15.13
C ILE A 51 -3.60 1.71 -14.34
N PHE A 52 -4.28 2.04 -13.25
CA PHE A 52 -4.96 1.04 -12.42
C PHE A 52 -6.26 0.52 -13.05
N GLU A 53 -6.95 1.31 -13.86
CA GLU A 53 -8.03 0.84 -14.73
C GLU A 53 -7.49 -0.15 -15.76
N THR A 54 -6.34 0.16 -16.37
CA THR A 54 -5.67 -0.75 -17.32
C THR A 54 -5.23 -2.06 -16.65
N LEU A 55 -4.65 -1.99 -15.44
CA LEU A 55 -4.31 -3.18 -14.66
C LEU A 55 -5.53 -4.06 -14.39
N ALA A 56 -6.68 -3.46 -14.04
CA ALA A 56 -7.92 -4.21 -13.81
C ALA A 56 -8.36 -4.96 -15.08
N THR A 57 -8.39 -4.28 -16.22
CA THR A 57 -8.71 -4.91 -17.52
C THR A 57 -7.75 -6.05 -17.86
N LEU A 58 -6.44 -5.84 -17.71
CA LEU A 58 -5.45 -6.88 -17.99
C LEU A 58 -5.63 -8.12 -17.10
N PHE A 59 -6.01 -7.93 -15.85
CA PHE A 59 -6.28 -9.02 -14.92
C PHE A 59 -7.56 -9.79 -15.30
N GLU A 60 -8.65 -9.07 -15.57
CA GLU A 60 -9.94 -9.64 -15.97
C GLU A 60 -9.84 -10.45 -17.27
N GLU A 61 -9.11 -9.92 -18.26
CA GLU A 61 -8.82 -10.59 -19.52
C GLU A 61 -7.77 -11.70 -19.41
N LYS A 62 -7.27 -11.99 -18.20
CA LYS A 62 -6.25 -13.02 -17.91
C LYS A 62 -4.94 -12.79 -18.67
N ARG A 63 -4.62 -11.54 -19.01
CA ARG A 63 -3.38 -11.12 -19.67
C ARG A 63 -2.25 -10.98 -18.63
N TYR A 64 -2.01 -12.06 -17.88
CA TYR A 64 -1.20 -12.03 -16.67
C TYR A 64 0.23 -11.56 -16.87
N LEU A 65 0.90 -11.91 -17.98
CA LEU A 65 2.26 -11.42 -18.24
C LEU A 65 2.31 -9.89 -18.36
N ALA A 66 1.37 -9.30 -19.10
CA ALA A 66 1.26 -7.85 -19.24
C ALA A 66 0.86 -7.19 -17.91
N PHE A 67 -0.06 -7.81 -17.17
CA PHE A 67 -0.42 -7.38 -15.83
C PHE A 67 0.81 -7.35 -14.91
N ILE A 68 1.57 -8.44 -14.81
CA ILE A 68 2.77 -8.58 -13.96
C ILE A 68 3.81 -7.52 -14.32
N ALA A 69 4.06 -7.31 -15.62
CA ALA A 69 5.00 -6.30 -16.07
C ALA A 69 4.59 -4.88 -15.65
N MET A 70 3.32 -4.53 -15.81
CA MET A 70 2.82 -3.21 -15.42
C MET A 70 2.74 -3.06 -13.89
N ALA A 71 2.26 -4.08 -13.18
CA ALA A 71 2.10 -4.10 -11.73
C ALA A 71 3.43 -3.95 -11.00
N SER A 72 4.48 -4.63 -11.45
CA SER A 72 5.82 -4.53 -10.85
C SER A 72 6.40 -3.11 -10.94
N ILE A 73 6.16 -2.40 -12.05
CA ILE A 73 6.53 -0.98 -12.20
C ILE A 73 5.68 -0.10 -11.29
N GLN A 74 4.37 -0.38 -11.18
CA GLN A 74 3.49 0.40 -10.31
C GLN A 74 3.82 0.23 -8.83
N LEU A 75 4.26 -0.94 -8.36
CA LEU A 75 4.74 -1.10 -6.98
C LEU A 75 5.84 -0.09 -6.64
N GLU A 76 6.85 0.04 -7.52
CA GLU A 76 7.91 1.04 -7.32
C GLU A 76 7.37 2.47 -7.37
N GLY A 77 6.43 2.75 -8.27
CA GLY A 77 5.73 4.03 -8.36
C GLY A 77 4.99 4.38 -7.07
N ILE A 78 4.24 3.46 -6.48
CA ILE A 78 3.49 3.71 -5.25
C ILE A 78 4.45 3.88 -4.05
N PHE A 79 5.56 3.12 -3.98
CA PHE A 79 6.58 3.37 -2.96
C PHE A 79 7.20 4.75 -3.08
N TYR A 80 7.39 5.26 -4.31
CA TYR A 80 7.83 6.65 -4.52
C TYR A 80 6.82 7.63 -3.92
N GLU A 81 5.53 7.47 -4.20
CA GLU A 81 4.48 8.34 -3.65
C GLU A 81 4.46 8.29 -2.13
N LEU A 82 4.50 7.11 -1.53
CA LEU A 82 4.55 6.94 -0.08
C LEU A 82 5.72 7.70 0.56
N VAL A 83 6.91 7.62 -0.04
CA VAL A 83 8.09 8.39 0.43
C VAL A 83 7.85 9.89 0.27
N CYS A 84 7.28 10.34 -0.85
CA CYS A 84 6.98 11.75 -1.10
C CYS A 84 5.95 12.31 -0.11
N ILE A 85 4.92 11.53 0.25
CA ILE A 85 3.91 11.93 1.25
C ILE A 85 4.56 12.09 2.63
N LYS A 86 5.45 11.17 3.02
CA LYS A 86 6.10 11.18 4.33
C LYS A 86 7.19 12.24 4.48
N PHE A 87 7.99 12.47 3.43
CA PHE A 87 9.25 13.24 3.54
C PHE A 87 9.35 14.41 2.55
N GLY A 88 8.34 14.62 1.71
CA GLY A 88 8.35 15.60 0.62
C GLY A 88 8.97 15.07 -0.67
N ALA A 89 8.57 15.67 -1.79
CA ALA A 89 9.08 15.33 -3.11
C ALA A 89 10.55 15.73 -3.26
N LYS A 90 11.36 14.83 -3.84
CA LYS A 90 12.76 15.08 -4.22
C LYS A 90 12.99 14.51 -5.61
N GLU A 91 13.86 15.15 -6.40
CA GLU A 91 14.17 14.74 -7.77
C GLU A 91 14.67 13.30 -7.88
N ARG A 92 15.37 12.79 -6.86
CA ARG A 92 15.83 11.40 -6.79
C ARG A 92 15.53 10.80 -5.44
N GLN A 93 14.66 9.79 -5.42
CA GLN A 93 14.38 9.01 -4.20
C GLN A 93 15.17 7.70 -4.11
N GLY A 94 16.00 7.39 -5.11
CA GLY A 94 16.81 6.18 -5.17
C GLY A 94 16.14 5.03 -5.92
N THR A 95 16.73 3.85 -5.83
CA THR A 95 16.22 2.55 -6.33
C THR A 95 14.97 2.11 -5.57
N LEU A 96 14.28 1.07 -6.06
CA LEU A 96 13.14 0.47 -5.33
C LEU A 96 13.51 0.10 -3.89
N VAL A 97 14.67 -0.54 -3.67
CA VAL A 97 15.14 -0.95 -2.34
C VAL A 97 15.25 0.25 -1.39
N GLU A 98 15.89 1.33 -1.84
CA GLU A 98 16.04 2.56 -1.05
C GLU A 98 14.69 3.23 -0.76
N LYS A 99 13.72 3.14 -1.69
CA LYS A 99 12.36 3.65 -1.46
C LYS A 99 11.63 2.83 -0.40
N VAL A 100 11.71 1.51 -0.47
CA VAL A 100 11.10 0.58 0.51
C VAL A 100 11.70 0.82 1.89
N GLU A 101 13.03 0.90 2.00
CA GLU A 101 13.72 1.22 3.25
C GLU A 101 13.24 2.55 3.84
N LYS A 102 13.21 3.62 3.03
CA LYS A 102 12.72 4.93 3.48
C LYS A 102 11.24 4.91 3.88
N ALA A 103 10.40 4.17 3.17
CA ALA A 103 8.99 4.05 3.47
C ALA A 103 8.75 3.37 4.82
N PHE A 104 9.56 2.35 5.15
CA PHE A 104 9.38 1.50 6.32
C PHE A 104 10.24 1.87 7.53
N LYS A 105 11.34 2.61 7.38
CA LYS A 105 12.28 2.94 8.49
C LYS A 105 11.64 3.57 9.76
N SER A 106 10.46 4.16 9.61
CA SER A 106 9.71 4.79 10.70
C SER A 106 8.87 3.79 11.50
N SER A 107 8.74 2.55 11.02
CA SER A 107 7.97 1.48 11.65
C SER A 107 8.84 0.22 11.80
N PRO A 108 9.33 -0.08 13.01
CA PRO A 108 10.09 -1.29 13.28
C PRO A 108 9.34 -2.57 12.86
N HIS A 109 8.01 -2.58 13.02
CA HIS A 109 7.19 -3.70 12.60
C HIS A 109 7.27 -3.95 11.08
N LEU A 110 7.06 -2.92 10.26
CA LEU A 110 7.14 -3.06 8.79
C LEU A 110 8.56 -3.43 8.33
N MET A 111 9.59 -2.92 9.00
CA MET A 111 10.99 -3.27 8.75
C MET A 111 11.29 -4.75 9.02
N GLN A 112 10.58 -5.40 9.93
CA GLN A 112 10.79 -6.80 10.25
C GLN A 112 9.92 -7.72 9.38
N THR A 113 8.69 -7.32 9.07
CA THR A 113 7.70 -8.21 8.44
C THR A 113 7.63 -8.09 6.92
N LEU A 114 7.73 -6.87 6.37
CA LEU A 114 7.49 -6.62 4.94
C LEU A 114 8.75 -6.20 4.19
N TYR A 115 9.69 -5.52 4.87
CA TYR A 115 10.91 -5.02 4.22
C TYR A 115 11.68 -6.10 3.46
N PRO A 116 11.99 -7.30 4.03
CA PRO A 116 12.77 -8.30 3.29
C PRO A 116 12.12 -8.67 1.96
N TYR A 117 10.81 -8.85 1.95
CA TYR A 117 10.06 -9.21 0.76
C TYR A 117 10.12 -8.12 -0.32
N PHE A 118 9.77 -6.88 0.04
CA PHE A 118 9.74 -5.77 -0.91
C PHE A 118 11.15 -5.28 -1.31
N ALA A 119 12.17 -5.51 -0.50
CA ALA A 119 13.54 -5.08 -0.76
C ALA A 119 14.39 -6.11 -1.51
N PHE A 120 13.99 -7.38 -1.54
CA PHE A 120 14.76 -8.45 -2.18
C PHE A 120 13.95 -9.22 -3.23
N ASP A 121 12.79 -9.79 -2.87
CA ASP A 121 12.01 -10.64 -3.78
C ASP A 121 11.37 -9.85 -4.94
N ILE A 122 10.75 -8.70 -4.65
CA ILE A 122 10.11 -7.87 -5.66
C ILE A 122 11.12 -7.28 -6.68
N PRO A 123 12.29 -6.74 -6.25
CA PRO A 123 13.33 -6.31 -7.18
C PRO A 123 13.81 -7.43 -8.11
N GLU A 124 13.94 -8.67 -7.63
CA GLU A 124 14.31 -9.80 -8.48
C GLU A 124 13.25 -10.07 -9.56
N LEU A 125 11.97 -10.12 -9.17
CA LEU A 125 10.85 -10.27 -10.11
C LEU A 125 10.84 -9.15 -11.15
N ARG A 126 10.98 -7.89 -10.70
CA ARG A 126 11.00 -6.72 -11.58
C ARG A 126 12.19 -6.75 -12.54
N ASN A 127 13.38 -7.12 -12.06
CA ASN A 127 14.59 -7.19 -12.87
C ASN A 127 14.52 -8.33 -13.89
N GLU A 128 13.91 -9.45 -13.53
CA GLU A 128 13.67 -10.55 -14.47
C GLU A 128 12.77 -10.10 -15.62
N ILE A 129 11.65 -9.44 -15.33
CA ILE A 129 10.76 -8.89 -16.35
C ILE A 129 11.49 -7.85 -17.21
N ALA A 130 12.23 -6.93 -16.58
CA ALA A 130 12.92 -5.85 -17.27
C ALA A 130 14.04 -6.34 -18.20
N HIS A 131 14.77 -7.39 -17.82
CA HIS A 131 15.90 -7.90 -18.59
C HIS A 131 15.53 -9.01 -19.57
N LYS A 132 14.55 -9.87 -19.23
CA LYS A 132 14.18 -11.03 -20.05
C LYS A 132 12.86 -10.84 -20.81
N GLY A 133 12.03 -9.86 -20.42
CA GLY A 133 10.70 -9.64 -20.99
C GLY A 133 9.66 -10.70 -20.63
N ILE A 134 10.06 -11.76 -19.91
CA ILE A 134 9.23 -12.90 -19.49
C ILE A 134 9.62 -13.33 -18.08
N VAL A 135 8.66 -13.89 -17.35
CA VAL A 135 8.90 -14.51 -16.05
C VAL A 135 9.14 -16.00 -16.28
N HIS A 136 10.35 -16.50 -16.05
CA HIS A 136 10.67 -17.91 -16.25
C HIS A 136 10.38 -18.75 -15.02
N GLY A 137 9.78 -19.94 -15.22
CA GLY A 137 9.62 -20.94 -14.16
C GLY A 137 8.61 -20.57 -13.07
N ARG A 138 7.83 -19.49 -13.23
CA ARG A 138 6.72 -19.13 -12.34
C ARG A 138 5.37 -19.33 -13.01
N ASP A 139 4.37 -19.66 -12.22
CA ASP A 139 2.98 -19.60 -12.64
C ASP A 139 2.56 -18.12 -12.76
N LEU A 140 2.26 -17.69 -13.99
CA LEU A 140 1.85 -16.32 -14.29
C LEU A 140 0.54 -15.94 -13.61
N LYS A 141 -0.43 -16.86 -13.53
CA LYS A 141 -1.69 -16.58 -12.85
C LYS A 141 -1.40 -16.33 -11.39
N LEU A 142 -0.72 -17.25 -10.72
CA LEU A 142 -0.42 -17.11 -9.30
C LEU A 142 0.37 -15.82 -9.01
N THR A 143 1.41 -15.54 -9.81
CA THR A 143 2.24 -14.35 -9.62
C THR A 143 1.41 -13.07 -9.78
N ALA A 144 0.45 -13.04 -10.72
CA ALA A 144 -0.48 -11.92 -10.85
C ALA A 144 -1.36 -11.76 -9.60
N TYR A 145 -1.89 -12.84 -9.05
CA TYR A 145 -2.69 -12.82 -7.83
C TYR A 145 -1.88 -12.35 -6.60
N GLU A 146 -0.64 -12.82 -6.44
CA GLU A 146 0.27 -12.33 -5.39
C GLU A 146 0.52 -10.83 -5.54
N LEU A 147 0.79 -10.35 -6.76
CA LEU A 147 0.96 -8.91 -7.03
C LEU A 147 -0.29 -8.08 -6.75
N VAL A 148 -1.50 -8.63 -6.90
CA VAL A 148 -2.74 -7.95 -6.47
C VAL A 148 -2.75 -7.76 -4.96
N LEU A 149 -2.32 -8.75 -4.18
CA LEU A 149 -2.18 -8.62 -2.72
C LEU A 149 -1.14 -7.56 -2.36
N ASP A 150 0.01 -7.58 -3.04
CA ASP A 150 1.11 -6.62 -2.81
C ASP A 150 0.67 -5.18 -3.10
N LEU A 151 0.05 -4.96 -4.26
CA LEU A 151 -0.47 -3.65 -4.63
C LEU A 151 -1.51 -3.16 -3.63
N ASN A 152 -2.45 -4.02 -3.21
CA ASN A 152 -3.42 -3.64 -2.18
C ASN A 152 -2.76 -3.30 -0.84
N CYS A 153 -1.72 -4.04 -0.44
CA CYS A 153 -0.95 -3.76 0.76
C CYS A 153 -0.32 -2.36 0.70
N VAL A 154 0.47 -2.06 -0.34
CA VAL A 154 1.18 -0.79 -0.45
C VAL A 154 0.22 0.38 -0.71
N LEU A 155 -0.85 0.18 -1.48
CA LEU A 155 -1.91 1.18 -1.66
C LEU A 155 -2.59 1.50 -0.34
N SER A 156 -2.89 0.50 0.49
CA SER A 156 -3.52 0.74 1.80
C SER A 156 -2.62 1.52 2.75
N LEU A 157 -1.31 1.26 2.75
CA LEU A 157 -0.33 2.01 3.54
C LEU A 157 -0.23 3.46 3.05
N THR A 158 -0.21 3.64 1.72
CA THR A 158 -0.18 4.96 1.07
C THR A 158 -1.43 5.75 1.35
N GLU A 159 -2.58 5.11 1.28
CA GLU A 159 -3.88 5.71 1.56
C GLU A 159 -3.95 6.23 2.98
N ARG A 160 -3.66 5.38 3.97
CA ARG A 160 -3.62 5.79 5.38
C ARG A 160 -2.72 7.01 5.59
N THR A 161 -1.48 6.93 5.10
CA THR A 161 -0.50 8.02 5.21
C THR A 161 -0.96 9.31 4.52
N SER A 162 -1.70 9.20 3.41
CA SER A 162 -2.28 10.32 2.66
C SER A 162 -3.45 10.97 3.41
N THR A 163 -4.33 10.15 3.99
CA THR A 163 -5.56 10.60 4.65
C THR A 163 -5.34 11.25 6.02
N ASP A 164 -4.23 10.95 6.70
CA ASP A 164 -3.96 11.44 8.07
C ASP A 164 -4.05 12.97 8.20
N LYS A 165 -3.61 13.71 7.16
CA LYS A 165 -3.71 15.18 7.16
C LYS A 165 -5.17 15.66 7.12
N PHE A 166 -6.03 14.94 6.40
CA PHE A 166 -7.45 15.26 6.28
C PHE A 166 -8.22 14.85 7.54
N ASN A 167 -7.84 13.73 8.18
CA ASN A 167 -8.41 13.31 9.47
C ASN A 167 -8.17 14.36 10.57
N ASN A 168 -6.96 14.94 10.61
CA ASN A 168 -6.66 16.03 11.54
C ASN A 168 -7.54 17.26 11.28
N PHE A 169 -7.76 17.62 10.01
CA PHE A 169 -8.64 18.72 9.63
C PHE A 169 -10.10 18.46 10.08
N LEU A 170 -10.64 17.27 9.82
CA LEU A 170 -12.00 16.90 10.24
C LEU A 170 -12.13 16.93 11.76
N THR A 171 -11.16 16.36 12.49
CA THR A 171 -11.12 16.38 13.96
C THR A 171 -11.14 17.83 14.49
N ILE A 172 -10.33 18.72 13.92
CA ILE A 172 -10.32 20.14 14.32
C ILE A 172 -11.67 20.80 14.01
N HIS A 173 -12.24 20.54 12.84
CA HIS A 173 -13.51 21.11 12.41
C HIS A 173 -14.69 20.66 13.29
N ASP A 174 -14.74 19.39 13.67
CA ASP A 174 -15.83 18.86 14.52
C ASP A 174 -15.73 19.44 15.94
N LYS A 175 -14.51 19.52 16.50
CA LYS A 175 -14.28 20.23 17.77
C LYS A 175 -14.68 21.71 17.67
N LEU A 176 -14.41 22.38 16.55
CA LEU A 176 -14.83 23.75 16.30
C LEU A 176 -16.36 23.93 16.31
N LYS A 177 -17.12 22.95 15.80
CA LYS A 177 -18.59 22.97 15.84
C LYS A 177 -19.11 22.82 17.27
N GLU A 178 -18.52 21.93 18.07
CA GLU A 178 -18.89 21.76 19.48
C GLU A 178 -18.66 23.05 20.29
N VAL A 179 -17.54 23.75 20.03
CA VAL A 179 -17.19 25.00 20.72
C VAL A 179 -18.12 26.16 20.34
N LYS A 180 -18.58 26.25 19.08
CA LYS A 180 -19.62 27.23 18.70
C LYS A 180 -20.90 27.08 19.52
N ASN A 181 -21.16 25.89 20.06
CA ASN A 181 -22.31 25.64 20.91
C ASN A 181 -22.05 25.95 22.40
N THR A 182 -20.79 26.03 22.85
CA THR A 182 -20.43 26.18 24.28
C THR A 182 -19.78 27.51 24.68
N GLY A 183 -19.15 28.25 23.75
CA GLY A 183 -18.78 29.66 23.94
C GLY A 183 -17.43 29.97 24.62
N ASP A 184 -16.58 29.00 24.94
CA ASP A 184 -15.27 29.23 25.58
C ASP A 184 -14.08 29.02 24.62
N LEU A 185 -13.38 30.10 24.25
CA LEU A 185 -12.25 30.11 23.32
C LEU A 185 -10.88 29.86 23.98
N THR A 186 -10.78 29.75 25.30
CA THR A 186 -9.48 29.71 26.00
C THR A 186 -8.90 28.30 26.10
N VAL A 187 -9.77 27.30 26.24
CA VAL A 187 -9.45 25.86 26.17
C VAL A 187 -8.93 25.47 24.77
N TYR A 188 -9.39 26.20 23.75
CA TYR A 188 -9.17 25.97 22.32
C TYR A 188 -7.70 25.93 21.85
N LYS A 189 -6.84 26.84 22.34
CA LYS A 189 -5.43 26.88 21.90
C LYS A 189 -4.66 25.68 22.38
N VAL A 190 -4.91 25.22 23.60
CA VAL A 190 -4.20 24.09 24.19
C VAL A 190 -4.65 22.80 23.52
N GLU A 191 -5.95 22.64 23.26
CA GLU A 191 -6.51 21.40 22.73
C GLU A 191 -6.25 21.18 21.23
N ILE A 192 -6.24 22.25 20.43
CA ILE A 192 -5.81 22.16 19.02
C ILE A 192 -4.31 21.91 18.92
N CYS A 193 -3.50 22.58 19.74
CA CYS A 193 -2.08 22.28 19.81
C CYS A 193 -1.86 20.81 20.17
N ASN A 194 -2.61 20.28 21.14
CA ASN A 194 -2.52 18.86 21.51
C ASN A 194 -2.98 17.94 20.37
N CYS A 195 -4.06 18.24 19.63
CA CYS A 195 -4.46 17.41 18.48
C CYS A 195 -3.42 17.42 17.35
N LEU A 196 -2.79 18.57 17.08
CA LEU A 196 -1.71 18.70 16.11
C LEU A 196 -0.43 18.00 16.59
N LEU A 197 -0.18 17.96 17.90
CA LEU A 197 0.98 17.32 18.52
C LEU A 197 0.77 15.81 18.73
N ASP A 198 -0.43 15.32 19.02
CA ASP A 198 -0.74 13.90 19.19
C ASP A 198 -0.69 13.15 17.84
N GLY A 199 -1.06 13.81 16.74
CA GLY A 199 -0.74 13.35 15.38
C GLY A 199 0.77 13.30 15.08
N VAL A 200 1.60 13.93 15.91
CA VAL A 200 3.07 13.87 15.87
C VAL A 200 3.64 12.87 16.89
N VAL A 201 2.96 12.62 18.03
CA VAL A 201 3.44 11.74 19.12
C VAL A 201 3.03 10.28 18.93
N ASN A 202 1.89 10.00 18.28
CA ASN A 202 1.53 8.64 17.85
C ASN A 202 2.47 8.06 16.77
N LYS A 203 3.48 8.81 16.33
CA LYS A 203 4.61 8.31 15.53
C LYS A 203 5.50 7.29 16.28
N SER A 204 5.14 6.92 17.50
CA SER A 204 5.93 6.01 18.36
C SER A 204 5.27 4.65 18.58
N VAL A 205 4.08 4.40 18.02
CA VAL A 205 3.41 3.09 18.12
C VAL A 205 2.91 2.70 16.73
N ILE A 206 3.78 2.00 15.98
CA ILE A 206 3.55 0.86 15.06
C ILE A 206 4.91 0.44 14.51
#